data_AF-A0A355GB05-F1
#
_entry.id   AF-A0A355GB05-F1
#
_cell.length_a   1.000
_cell.length_b   1.000
_cell.length_c   1.000
_cell.angle_alpha   90.00
_cell.angle_beta   90.00
_cell.angle_gamma   90.00
#
_symmetry.space_group_name_H-M   'P 1'
#
loop_
_entity.id
_entity.type
_entity.pdbx_description
1 polymer ?
#
loop_
_entity_poly.entity_id
_entity_poly.type
_entity_poly.pdbx_seq_one_letter_code
_entity_poly.pdbx_strand_id
1 'polypeptide(L)' 'MNKRVHYQPNLIYSDGTQVVTVRDIIGPNGRTQHPRGSVGVVVRAPRDLDHSYRVKFPDGAEVALKADELTLLAQFKEGA' A
#
# COMPACT_ATOMS: atom_id res chain seq x y z
N MET A 1 -21.76 -0.30 15.56
CA MET A 1 -21.73 -0.98 14.25
C MET A 1 -20.29 -1.25 13.86
N ASN A 2 -19.78 -2.47 14.06
CA ASN A 2 -18.47 -2.86 13.54
C ASN A 2 -18.64 -3.14 12.04
N LYS A 3 -18.53 -2.08 11.23
CA LYS A 3 -18.54 -2.20 9.77
C LYS A 3 -17.20 -2.82 9.38
N ARG A 4 -17.13 -4.16 9.44
CA ARG A 4 -16.00 -4.93 8.90
C ARG A 4 -15.73 -4.42 7.50
N VAL A 5 -14.48 -4.08 7.20
CA VAL A 5 -14.12 -3.67 5.84
C VAL A 5 -14.42 -4.83 4.89
N HIS A 6 -15.21 -4.57 3.83
CA HIS A 6 -15.48 -5.59 2.82
C HIS A 6 -14.18 -5.87 2.07
N TYR A 7 -13.56 -7.03 2.36
CA TYR A 7 -12.39 -7.51 1.65
C TYR A 7 -12.83 -8.17 0.35
N GLN A 8 -12.34 -7.65 -0.78
CA GLN A 8 -12.47 -8.26 -2.09
C GLN A 8 -11.05 -8.55 -2.61
N PRO A 9 -10.67 -9.83 -2.84
CA PRO A 9 -9.29 -10.21 -3.16
C PRO A 9 -8.71 -9.54 -4.41
N ASN A 10 -9.59 -9.16 -5.34
CA ASN A 10 -9.24 -8.60 -6.65
C ASN A 10 -9.56 -7.11 -6.76
N LEU A 11 -9.76 -6.42 -5.63
CA LEU A 11 -10.09 -5.00 -5.64
C LEU A 11 -8.84 -4.17 -5.95
N ILE A 12 -8.92 -3.35 -7.01
CA ILE A 12 -7.92 -2.32 -7.28
C ILE A 12 -8.22 -1.12 -6.39
N TYR A 13 -7.25 -0.72 -5.55
CA TYR A 13 -7.39 0.44 -4.68
C TYR A 13 -7.29 1.74 -5.47
N SER A 14 -8.32 2.58 -5.39
CA SER A 14 -8.36 3.86 -6.09
C SER A 14 -7.31 4.85 -5.57
N ASP A 15 -7.01 5.87 -6.37
CA ASP A 15 -6.23 7.02 -5.95
C ASP A 15 -6.81 7.68 -4.69
N GLY A 16 -5.94 8.14 -3.78
CA GLY A 16 -6.31 8.67 -2.47
C GLY A 16 -6.45 7.61 -1.37
N THR A 17 -6.43 6.31 -1.71
CA THR A 17 -6.52 5.24 -0.71
C THR A 17 -5.27 5.19 0.16
N GLN A 18 -5.46 5.15 1.48
CA GLN A 18 -4.37 4.92 2.44
C GLN A 18 -4.06 3.43 2.55
N VAL A 19 -2.80 3.11 2.32
CA VAL A 19 -2.28 1.74 2.31
C VAL A 19 -1.09 1.62 3.25
N VAL A 20 -0.81 0.40 3.68
CA VAL A 20 0.29 0.03 4.57
C VAL A 20 1.18 -0.95 3.83
N THR A 21 2.50 -0.74 3.86
CA THR A 21 3.46 -1.71 3.32
C THR A 21 3.50 -2.96 4.20
N VAL A 22 3.40 -4.14 3.61
CA VAL A 22 3.50 -5.41 4.36
C VAL A 22 4.91 -5.99 4.38
N ARG A 23 5.88 -5.30 3.75
CA ARG A 23 7.30 -5.62 3.78
C ARG A 23 8.17 -4.35 3.83
N ASP A 24 9.46 -4.53 4.07
CA ASP A 24 10.45 -3.46 3.94
C ASP A 24 10.64 -3.05 2.48
N ILE A 25 10.68 -1.75 2.24
CA ILE A 25 11.03 -1.15 0.95
C ILE A 25 12.51 -0.78 1.00
N ILE A 26 13.30 -1.45 0.17
CA ILE A 26 14.73 -1.20 0.08
C ILE A 26 14.99 -0.16 -1.00
N GLY A 27 15.67 0.92 -0.62
CA GLY A 27 16.05 1.99 -1.52
C GLY A 27 17.24 1.61 -2.43
N PRO A 28 17.59 2.46 -3.41
CA PRO A 28 18.66 2.20 -4.36
C PRO A 28 20.05 1.98 -3.74
N ASN A 29 20.28 2.49 -2.52
CA ASN A 29 21.52 2.32 -1.77
C ASN A 29 21.58 1.01 -0.95
N GLY A 30 20.59 0.12 -1.12
CA GLY A 30 20.49 -1.14 -0.38
C GLY A 30 20.04 -0.99 1.07
N ARG A 31 19.68 0.23 1.52
CA ARG A 31 19.16 0.46 2.88
C ARG A 31 17.65 0.51 2.86
N THR A 32 17.03 0.16 3.99
CA THR A 32 15.58 0.31 4.17
C THR A 32 15.20 1.77 4.02
N GLN A 33 14.43 2.07 2.97
CA GLN A 33 13.84 3.38 2.71
C GLN A 33 12.55 3.55 3.52
N HIS A 34 11.70 2.53 3.52
CA HIS A 34 10.49 2.48 4.35
C HIS A 34 10.37 1.10 5.02
N PRO A 35 10.29 1.01 6.35
CA PRO A 35 10.06 -0.26 7.02
C PRO A 35 8.66 -0.82 6.74
N ARG A 36 8.47 -2.12 6.95
CA ARG A 36 7.15 -2.76 7.03
C ARG A 36 6.27 -1.98 8.02
N GLY A 37 5.01 -1.78 7.65
CA GLY A 37 4.05 -0.99 8.43
C GLY A 37 4.03 0.50 8.07
N SER A 38 4.83 0.93 7.11
CA SER A 38 4.82 2.31 6.63
C SER A 38 3.50 2.64 5.91
N VAL A 39 2.91 3.78 6.26
CA VAL A 39 1.66 4.25 5.65
C VAL A 39 1.97 5.18 4.48
N GLY A 40 1.31 4.95 3.36
CA GLY A 40 1.36 5.81 2.18
C GLY A 40 -0.02 6.00 1.55
N VAL A 41 -0.09 6.86 0.53
CA VAL A 41 -1.31 7.13 -0.23
C VAL A 41 -1.11 6.71 -1.68
N VAL A 42 -2.07 5.97 -2.24
CA VAL A 42 -2.09 5.65 -3.67
C VAL A 42 -2.25 6.95 -4.45
N VAL A 43 -1.28 7.28 -5.29
CA VAL A 43 -1.32 8.44 -6.21
C VAL A 43 -1.57 8.01 -7.66
N ARG A 44 -1.43 6.71 -7.94
CA ARG A 44 -1.87 6.10 -9.20
C ARG A 44 -2.20 4.63 -8.99
N ALA A 45 -3.45 4.27 -9.21
CA ALA A 45 -3.91 2.89 -9.30
C ALA A 45 -3.47 2.24 -10.63
N PRO A 46 -3.12 0.94 -10.63
CA PRO A 46 -2.94 0.18 -11.85
C PRO A 46 -4.28 -0.03 -12.56
N ARG A 47 -4.24 -0.37 -13.85
CA ARG A 47 -5.45 -0.68 -14.64
C ARG A 47 -5.90 -2.13 -14.49
N ASP A 48 -5.04 -2.97 -13.93
CA ASP A 48 -5.22 -4.40 -13.72
C ASP A 48 -4.43 -4.84 -12.47
N LEU A 49 -4.48 -6.13 -12.13
CA LEU A 49 -3.82 -6.67 -10.94
C LEU A 49 -2.35 -7.06 -11.18
N ASP A 50 -1.87 -7.02 -12.41
CA ASP A 50 -0.48 -7.35 -12.74
C ASP A 50 0.43 -6.13 -12.55
N HIS A 51 -0.09 -4.93 -12.80
CA HIS A 51 0.67 -3.69 -12.65
C HIS A 51 0.74 -3.19 -11.20
N SER A 52 1.77 -2.38 -10.94
CA SER A 52 2.02 -1.80 -9.62
C SER A 52 1.23 -0.52 -9.40
N TYR A 53 0.81 -0.32 -8.15
CA TYR A 53 0.40 0.97 -7.61
C TYR A 53 1.59 1.93 -7.57
N ARG A 54 1.33 3.22 -7.72
CA ARG A 54 2.25 4.27 -7.26
C ARG A 54 1.76 4.77 -5.92
N VAL A 55 2.61 4.65 -4.90
CA VAL A 55 2.31 5.06 -3.53
C VAL A 55 3.26 6.17 -3.13
N LYS A 56 2.71 7.28 -2.64
CA LYS A 56 3.45 8.41 -2.09
C LYS A 56 3.50 8.33 -0.58
N PHE A 57 4.69 8.41 -0.01
CA PHE A 57 4.93 8.44 1.43
C PHE A 57 4.99 9.88 1.98
N PRO A 58 4.85 10.07 3.30
CA PRO A 58 4.86 11.40 3.92
C PRO A 58 6.15 12.20 3.72
N ASP A 59 7.27 11.52 3.49
CA ASP A 59 8.58 12.14 3.17
C ASP A 59 8.68 12.59 1.71
N GLY A 60 7.64 12.36 0.90
CA GLY A 60 7.57 12.73 -0.51
C GLY A 60 8.07 11.64 -1.47
N ALA A 61 8.61 10.52 -0.97
CA ALA A 61 9.05 9.43 -1.82
C ALA A 61 7.86 8.77 -2.53
N GLU A 62 8.04 8.42 -3.81
CA GLU A 62 7.07 7.64 -4.57
C GLU A 62 7.63 6.29 -4.98
N VAL A 63 6.96 5.22 -4.57
CA VAL A 63 7.40 3.85 -4.78
C VAL A 63 6.34 3.09 -5.60
N ALA A 64 6.81 2.24 -6.50
CA ALA A 64 5.95 1.28 -7.19
C ALA A 64 5.78 0.04 -6.30
N LEU A 65 4.54 -0.33 -5.98
CA LEU A 65 4.22 -1.49 -5.14
C LEU A 65 3.21 -2.41 -5.83
N LYS A 66 3.44 -3.71 -5.79
CA LYS A 66 2.48 -4.73 -6.23
C LYS A 66 1.35 -4.89 -5.21
N ALA A 67 0.24 -5.50 -5.63
CA ALA A 67 -0.95 -5.67 -4.78
C ALA A 67 -0.67 -6.50 -3.51
N ASP A 68 0.26 -7.44 -3.57
CA ASP A 68 0.70 -8.29 -2.46
C ASP A 68 1.73 -7.61 -1.53
N GLU A 69 2.25 -6.44 -1.92
CA GLU A 69 3.23 -5.67 -1.15
C GLU A 69 2.57 -4.61 -0.25
N LEU A 70 1.25 -4.48 -0.32
CA LEU A 70 0.47 -3.52 0.46
C LEU A 70 -0.88 -4.08 0.93
N THR A 71 -1.47 -3.42 1.93
CA THR A 71 -2.83 -3.68 2.40
C THR A 71 -3.53 -2.36 2.74
N LEU A 72 -4.85 -2.34 2.85
CA LEU A 72 -5.59 -1.16 3.31
C LEU A 72 -5.21 -0.82 4.75
N LEU A 73 -5.03 0.47 5.06
CA LEU A 73 -4.78 0.90 6.45
C LEU A 73 -5.89 0.44 7.41
N ALA A 74 -7.14 0.44 6.93
CA ALA A 74 -8.27 -0.04 7.73
C ALA A 74 -8.15 -1.54 8.03
N GLN A 75 -7.78 -2.37 7.04
CA GLN A 75 -7.57 -3.80 7.23
C GLN A 75 -6.40 -4.08 8.18
N PHE A 76 -5.29 -3.35 8.04
CA PHE A 76 -4.14 -3.47 8.93
C PHE A 76 -4.51 -3.18 10.40
N LYS A 77 -5.38 -2.19 10.64
CA LYS A 77 -5.86 -1.82 11.99
C LYS A 77 -6.82 -2.83 12.61
N GLU A 78 -7.49 -3.68 11.82
CA GLU A 78 -8.37 -4.73 12.33
C GLU A 78 -7.60 -5.93 12.92
N GLY A 79 -6.27 -5.98 12.79
CA GLY A 79 -5.42 -7.02 13.37
C GLY A 79 -5.13 -8.16 12.40
N ALA A 80 -4.47 -7.83 11.29
CA ALA A 80 -3.91 -8.81 10.36
C ALA A 80 -3.04 -9.87 11.07
#